data_AF-A0A3C0X2K7-F1
#
_entry.id   AF-A0A3C0X2K7-F1
#
_cell.length_a   1.000
_cell.length_b   1.000
_cell.length_c   1.000
_cell.angle_alpha   90.00
_cell.angle_beta   90.00
_cell.angle_gamma   90.00
#
_symmetry.space_group_name_H-M   'P 1'
#
loop_
_entity.id
_entity.type
_entity.pdbx_description
1 polymer ?
#
loop_
_entity_poly.entity_id
_entity_poly.type
_entity_poly.pdbx_seq_one_letter_code
_entity_poly.pdbx_strand_id
1 'polypeptide(L)'
;MKKQTFALYFGNRGFMPAELIESAREDMVKAVTDAGFNYLIMDKDATRYGAVETRAEGRIYAEWLESHRGEYDGVILCMPIFVDENGAVTALQDAGVPILMQAYPDEIGKMDFARRRDAFCGKFSVTDVFSQYKIPFTVMKPHVVHPLSPEFAENLRDFAAVCRVVNGMRRFNLGCIGARTTAFKTVRFDEVTMQRHGINVESFDLSELIERVRDKADDEAAVISKKAALIKYA
;
A
#
# COMPACT_ATOMS: atom_id res chain seq x y z
N MET A 1 -7.72 -15.46 4.72
CA MET A 1 -7.50 -14.03 4.37
C MET A 1 -7.78 -13.85 2.88
N LYS A 2 -8.46 -12.77 2.47
CA LYS A 2 -8.61 -12.43 1.04
C LYS A 2 -7.21 -12.20 0.45
N LYS A 3 -6.98 -12.68 -0.77
CA LYS A 3 -5.74 -12.43 -1.51
C LYS A 3 -5.66 -10.94 -1.83
N GLN A 4 -4.56 -10.28 -1.45
CA GLN A 4 -4.40 -8.84 -1.67
C GLN A 4 -4.33 -8.52 -3.16
N THR A 5 -4.90 -7.38 -3.54
CA THR A 5 -5.01 -6.94 -4.93
C THR A 5 -4.34 -5.58 -5.11
N PHE A 6 -3.49 -5.44 -6.12
CA PHE A 6 -2.82 -4.17 -6.42
C PHE A 6 -3.31 -3.58 -7.74
N ALA A 7 -3.65 -2.29 -7.73
CA ALA A 7 -3.86 -1.56 -8.98
C ALA A 7 -2.50 -1.19 -9.58
N LEU A 8 -2.31 -1.50 -10.86
CA LEU A 8 -1.06 -1.22 -11.58
C LEU A 8 -1.21 0.09 -12.34
N TYR A 9 -0.28 1.01 -12.11
CA TYR A 9 -0.15 2.27 -12.85
C TYR A 9 1.13 2.22 -13.66
N PHE A 10 1.07 2.60 -14.93
CA PHE A 10 2.25 2.73 -15.79
C PHE A 10 2.40 4.17 -16.23
N GLY A 11 3.54 4.77 -15.93
CA GLY A 11 3.82 6.14 -16.37
C GLY A 11 4.50 6.21 -17.73
N ASN A 12 4.24 7.30 -18.44
CA ASN A 12 4.78 7.58 -19.76
C ASN A 12 5.30 9.03 -19.86
N ARG A 13 6.06 9.30 -20.92
CA ARG A 13 6.49 10.63 -21.38
C ARG A 13 6.83 10.59 -22.87
N GLY A 14 6.29 11.51 -23.65
CA GLY A 14 6.13 11.35 -25.09
C GLY A 14 7.42 11.25 -25.92
N PHE A 15 8.55 11.71 -25.39
CA PHE A 15 9.86 11.62 -26.05
C PHE A 15 10.68 10.38 -25.66
N MET A 16 10.16 9.52 -24.79
CA MET A 16 10.85 8.31 -24.32
C MET A 16 10.38 7.07 -25.10
N PRO A 17 11.15 5.96 -25.09
CA PRO A 17 10.80 4.76 -25.85
C PRO A 17 9.55 4.08 -25.28
N ALA A 18 8.46 4.10 -26.04
CA ALA A 18 7.17 3.64 -25.56
C ALA A 18 7.05 2.11 -25.55
N GLU A 19 7.88 1.40 -26.33
CA GLU A 19 7.97 -0.06 -26.35
C GLU A 19 8.37 -0.63 -24.98
N LEU A 20 9.13 0.14 -24.18
CA LEU A 20 9.54 -0.25 -22.84
C LEU A 20 8.36 -0.32 -21.85
N ILE A 21 7.25 0.36 -22.16
CA ILE A 21 6.02 0.30 -21.38
C ILE A 21 5.33 -1.04 -21.57
N GLU A 22 5.31 -1.56 -22.80
CA GLU A 22 4.68 -2.85 -23.10
C GLU A 22 5.34 -3.97 -22.29
N SER A 23 6.67 -4.06 -22.35
CA SER A 23 7.42 -5.04 -21.54
C SER A 23 7.16 -4.85 -20.05
N ALA A 24 6.99 -3.61 -19.59
CA ALA A 24 6.77 -3.35 -18.17
C ALA A 24 5.41 -3.81 -17.67
N ARG A 25 4.38 -3.77 -18.54
CA ARG A 25 3.06 -4.32 -18.22
C ARG A 25 3.13 -5.82 -17.99
N GLU A 26 3.81 -6.54 -18.90
CA GLU A 26 4.01 -7.98 -18.80
C GLU A 26 4.83 -8.35 -17.56
N ASP A 27 5.96 -7.68 -17.35
CA ASP A 27 6.85 -7.89 -16.19
C ASP A 27 6.11 -7.69 -14.87
N MET A 28 5.34 -6.60 -14.74
CA MET A 28 4.66 -6.28 -13.49
C MET A 28 3.51 -7.25 -13.20
N VAL A 29 2.72 -7.62 -14.21
CA VAL A 29 1.68 -8.65 -14.09
C VAL A 29 2.30 -9.97 -13.63
N LYS A 30 3.43 -10.37 -14.23
CA LYS A 30 4.15 -11.56 -13.84
C LYS A 30 4.68 -11.47 -12.42
N ALA A 31 5.37 -10.39 -12.05
CA ALA A 31 5.93 -10.19 -10.72
C ALA A 31 4.87 -10.28 -9.61
N VAL A 32 3.72 -9.61 -9.80
CA VAL A 32 2.62 -9.61 -8.84
C VAL A 32 1.95 -10.99 -8.74
N THR A 33 1.78 -11.67 -9.87
CA THR A 33 1.18 -13.01 -9.93
C THR A 33 2.08 -14.05 -9.26
N ASP A 34 3.37 -14.07 -9.60
CA ASP A 34 4.36 -14.99 -9.03
C ASP A 34 4.53 -14.79 -7.52
N ALA A 35 4.42 -13.55 -7.04
CA ALA A 35 4.45 -13.22 -5.62
C ALA A 35 3.16 -13.63 -4.87
N GLY A 36 2.16 -14.19 -5.55
CA GLY A 36 0.93 -14.69 -4.94
C GLY A 36 -0.09 -13.59 -4.63
N PHE A 37 -0.07 -12.48 -5.37
CA PHE A 37 -1.05 -11.40 -5.27
C PHE A 37 -1.99 -11.35 -6.49
N ASN A 38 -3.06 -10.58 -6.40
CA ASN A 38 -3.94 -10.25 -7.52
C ASN A 38 -3.58 -8.85 -8.05
N TYR A 39 -4.03 -8.53 -9.26
CA TYR A 39 -3.84 -7.21 -9.85
C TYR A 39 -5.12 -6.69 -10.51
N LEU A 40 -5.21 -5.37 -10.61
CA LEU A 40 -6.07 -4.64 -11.52
C LEU A 40 -5.18 -3.87 -12.50
N ILE A 41 -5.52 -3.89 -13.78
CA ILE A 41 -4.77 -3.20 -14.82
C ILE A 41 -5.75 -2.51 -15.77
N MET A 42 -5.54 -1.22 -16.02
CA MET A 42 -6.35 -0.46 -16.97
C MET A 42 -6.11 -1.00 -18.38
N ASP A 43 -7.17 -1.02 -19.21
CA ASP A 43 -7.07 -1.46 -20.59
C ASP A 43 -5.96 -0.70 -21.34
N LYS A 44 -5.23 -1.43 -22.18
CA LYS A 44 -4.13 -0.88 -22.98
C LYS A 44 -4.62 0.18 -23.96
N ASP A 45 -5.87 0.09 -24.42
CA ASP A 45 -6.42 1.04 -25.39
C ASP A 45 -7.11 2.25 -24.75
N ALA A 46 -7.21 2.31 -23.41
CA ALA A 46 -7.80 3.45 -22.69
C ALA A 46 -6.95 4.73 -22.83
N THR A 47 -5.65 4.59 -23.00
CA THR A 47 -4.67 5.65 -23.25
C THR A 47 -3.54 5.09 -24.13
N ARG A 48 -2.52 5.89 -24.48
CA ARG A 48 -1.37 5.38 -25.24
C ARG A 48 -0.63 4.30 -24.42
N TYR A 49 -0.73 3.03 -24.84
CA TYR A 49 -0.20 1.83 -24.15
C TYR A 49 -0.84 1.56 -22.76
N GLY A 50 -2.01 2.13 -22.48
CA GLY A 50 -2.63 2.08 -21.16
C GLY A 50 -1.75 2.69 -20.06
N ALA A 51 -0.88 3.62 -20.47
CA ALA A 51 0.03 4.36 -19.60
C ALA A 51 -0.36 5.84 -19.58
N VAL A 52 0.10 6.55 -18.55
CA VAL A 52 -0.31 7.91 -18.26
C VAL A 52 0.87 8.86 -18.39
N GLU A 53 0.74 9.84 -19.28
CA GLU A 53 1.67 10.96 -19.45
C GLU A 53 0.99 12.28 -19.07
N THR A 54 -0.17 12.55 -19.66
CA THR A 54 -0.83 13.84 -19.54
C THR A 54 -1.83 13.89 -18.38
N ARG A 55 -2.24 15.10 -17.98
CA ARG A 55 -3.35 15.27 -17.01
C ARG A 55 -4.66 14.66 -17.50
N ALA A 56 -4.92 14.68 -18.79
CA ALA A 56 -6.14 14.08 -19.36
C ALA A 56 -6.14 12.56 -19.18
N GLU A 57 -5.02 11.90 -19.50
CA GLU A 57 -4.82 10.47 -19.25
C GLU A 57 -4.82 10.16 -17.75
N GLY A 58 -4.29 11.05 -16.92
CA GLY A 58 -4.35 10.92 -15.47
C GLY A 58 -5.79 10.91 -14.95
N ARG A 59 -6.69 11.73 -15.51
CA ARG A 59 -8.12 11.69 -15.16
C ARG A 59 -8.77 10.37 -15.58
N ILE A 60 -8.45 9.86 -16.77
CA ILE A 60 -8.94 8.55 -17.24
C ILE A 60 -8.52 7.45 -16.24
N TYR A 61 -7.26 7.45 -15.80
CA TYR A 61 -6.82 6.50 -14.79
C TYR A 61 -7.50 6.71 -13.43
N ALA A 62 -7.67 7.95 -12.98
CA ALA A 62 -8.35 8.25 -11.71
C ALA A 62 -9.81 7.75 -11.73
N GLU A 63 -10.54 7.99 -12.82
CA GLU A 63 -11.92 7.51 -13.01
C GLU A 63 -11.98 5.97 -13.07
N TRP A 64 -11.05 5.34 -13.78
CA TRP A 64 -10.93 3.88 -13.81
C TRP A 64 -10.62 3.32 -12.42
N LEU A 65 -9.67 3.91 -11.69
CA LEU A 65 -9.30 3.49 -10.34
C LEU A 65 -10.48 3.66 -9.37
N GLU A 66 -11.22 4.77 -9.47
CA GLU A 66 -12.43 5.04 -8.70
C GLU A 66 -13.51 3.99 -8.95
N SER A 67 -13.71 3.57 -10.20
CA SER A 67 -14.70 2.54 -10.53
C SER A 67 -14.41 1.17 -9.89
N HIS A 68 -13.18 0.94 -9.43
CA HIS A 68 -12.76 -0.26 -8.71
C HIS A 68 -12.53 -0.01 -7.20
N ARG A 69 -13.08 1.10 -6.66
CA ARG A 69 -12.90 1.46 -5.24
C ARG A 69 -13.33 0.31 -4.32
N GLY A 70 -12.41 -0.12 -3.47
CA GLY A 70 -12.62 -1.23 -2.52
C GLY A 70 -12.19 -2.60 -3.03
N GLU A 71 -11.77 -2.71 -4.30
CA GLU A 71 -11.25 -3.96 -4.87
C GLU A 71 -9.74 -4.11 -4.67
N TYR A 72 -9.01 -3.00 -4.57
CA TYR A 72 -7.56 -2.95 -4.43
C TYR A 72 -7.12 -2.49 -3.03
N ASP A 73 -5.97 -3.01 -2.58
CA ASP A 73 -5.37 -2.73 -1.27
C ASP A 73 -4.27 -1.65 -1.34
N GLY A 74 -3.69 -1.44 -2.52
CA GLY A 74 -2.61 -0.50 -2.79
C GLY A 74 -2.42 -0.29 -4.30
N VAL A 75 -1.66 0.74 -4.66
CA VAL A 75 -1.27 1.05 -6.05
C VAL A 75 0.22 0.81 -6.22
N ILE A 76 0.62 0.20 -7.33
CA ILE A 76 2.03 0.13 -7.75
C ILE A 76 2.21 1.11 -8.91
N LEU A 77 2.92 2.21 -8.65
CA LEU A 77 3.33 3.19 -9.65
C LEU A 77 4.61 2.69 -10.32
N CYS A 78 4.46 2.05 -11.48
CA CYS A 78 5.54 1.51 -12.30
C CYS A 78 6.08 2.62 -13.23
N MET A 79 7.37 2.92 -13.09
CA MET A 79 8.12 3.87 -13.92
C MET A 79 9.12 3.10 -14.79
N PRO A 80 8.73 2.67 -15.99
CA PRO A 80 9.64 1.99 -16.90
C PRO A 80 10.62 2.94 -17.59
N ILE A 81 10.30 4.23 -17.60
CA ILE A 81 11.02 5.33 -18.23
C ILE A 81 10.92 6.59 -17.35
N PHE A 82 11.47 7.73 -17.78
CA PHE A 82 11.21 9.03 -17.17
C PHE A 82 9.74 9.40 -17.34
N VAL A 83 8.94 9.22 -16.29
CA VAL A 83 7.50 9.52 -16.27
C VAL A 83 7.20 11.00 -16.07
N ASP A 84 6.12 11.47 -16.68
CA ASP A 84 5.57 12.80 -16.42
C ASP A 84 4.77 12.89 -15.11
N GLU A 85 5.18 13.81 -14.25
CA GLU A 85 4.59 14.00 -12.92
C GLU A 85 3.17 14.56 -12.95
N ASN A 86 2.78 15.31 -13.99
CA ASN A 86 1.44 15.91 -14.05
C ASN A 86 0.35 14.85 -14.20
N GLY A 87 0.60 13.84 -15.04
CA GLY A 87 -0.29 12.69 -15.20
C GLY A 87 -0.38 11.86 -13.92
N ALA A 88 0.76 11.54 -13.30
CA ALA A 88 0.83 10.73 -12.09
C ALA A 88 0.08 11.34 -10.91
N VAL A 89 0.25 12.64 -10.69
CA VAL A 89 -0.44 13.36 -9.62
C VAL A 89 -1.95 13.38 -9.85
N THR A 90 -2.37 13.72 -11.07
CA THR A 90 -3.80 13.75 -11.42
C THR A 90 -4.46 12.38 -11.26
N ALA A 91 -3.72 11.30 -11.55
CA ALA A 91 -4.19 9.93 -11.44
C ALA A 91 -4.34 9.44 -10.00
N LEU A 92 -3.45 9.85 -9.09
CA LEU A 92 -3.24 9.16 -7.82
C LEU A 92 -3.46 10.01 -6.56
N GLN A 93 -3.68 11.32 -6.69
CA GLN A 93 -3.91 12.21 -5.53
C GLN A 93 -5.07 11.76 -4.62
N ASP A 94 -6.10 11.12 -5.20
CA ASP A 94 -7.30 10.66 -4.49
C ASP A 94 -7.36 9.13 -4.34
N ALA A 95 -6.27 8.41 -4.62
CA ALA A 95 -6.22 6.94 -4.62
C ALA A 95 -6.64 6.33 -3.27
N GLY A 96 -6.39 7.06 -2.17
CA GLY A 96 -6.87 6.73 -0.83
C GLY A 96 -6.26 5.48 -0.22
N VAL A 97 -5.26 4.85 -0.85
CA VAL A 97 -4.54 3.65 -0.43
C VAL A 97 -3.02 3.88 -0.51
N PRO A 98 -2.17 3.03 0.09
CA PRO A 98 -0.72 3.14 -0.09
C PRO A 98 -0.30 3.04 -1.56
N ILE A 99 0.72 3.80 -1.95
CA ILE A 99 1.28 3.84 -3.30
C ILE A 99 2.76 3.44 -3.23
N LEU A 100 3.16 2.38 -3.96
CA LEU A 100 4.55 1.96 -4.11
C LEU A 100 5.18 2.61 -5.34
N MET A 101 6.32 3.26 -5.15
CA MET A 101 7.11 3.88 -6.22
C MET A 101 8.14 2.88 -6.78
N GLN A 102 7.81 2.20 -7.88
CA GLN A 102 8.72 1.30 -8.59
C GLN A 102 9.32 2.02 -9.80
N ALA A 103 10.65 1.91 -9.97
CA ALA A 103 11.35 2.43 -11.15
C ALA A 103 12.34 1.40 -11.67
N TYR A 104 12.42 1.28 -12.99
CA TYR A 104 13.37 0.38 -13.65
C TYR A 104 14.82 0.89 -13.53
N PRO A 105 15.81 -0.02 -13.44
CA PRO A 105 17.20 0.36 -13.58
C PRO A 105 17.54 0.63 -15.05
N ASP A 106 18.43 1.59 -15.30
CA ASP A 106 19.10 1.69 -16.60
C ASP A 106 20.14 0.58 -16.74
N GLU A 107 20.38 0.15 -17.97
CA GLU A 107 21.38 -0.87 -18.29
C GLU A 107 22.68 -0.22 -18.78
N ILE A 108 23.81 -0.63 -18.19
CA ILE A 108 25.15 -0.15 -18.58
C ILE A 108 25.37 -0.44 -20.07
N GLY A 109 25.70 0.60 -20.83
CA GLY A 109 25.93 0.50 -22.27
C GLY A 109 24.68 0.54 -23.16
N LYS A 110 23.48 0.67 -22.59
CA LYS A 110 22.20 0.75 -23.33
C LYS A 110 21.42 2.04 -23.04
N MET A 111 22.13 3.17 -23.07
CA MET A 111 21.55 4.51 -22.88
C MET A 111 21.34 5.27 -24.21
N ASP A 112 21.22 4.54 -25.31
CA ASP A 112 20.84 5.11 -26.60
C ASP A 112 19.36 5.57 -26.59
N PHE A 113 18.95 6.31 -27.63
CA PHE A 113 17.60 6.84 -27.73
C PHE A 113 16.48 5.80 -27.73
N ALA A 114 16.76 4.54 -28.08
CA ALA A 114 15.76 3.48 -28.13
C ALA A 114 15.66 2.69 -26.81
N ARG A 115 16.69 2.77 -25.95
CA ARG A 115 16.81 1.91 -24.75
C ARG A 115 16.93 2.68 -23.43
N ARG A 116 17.25 3.97 -23.48
CA ARG A 116 17.35 4.83 -22.30
C ARG A 116 16.02 4.85 -21.54
N ARG A 117 16.06 4.53 -20.25
CA ARG A 117 14.89 4.61 -19.37
C ARG A 117 14.89 5.90 -18.60
N ASP A 118 16.01 6.26 -17.97
CA ASP A 118 16.09 7.45 -17.10
C ASP A 118 14.99 7.49 -16.03
N ALA A 119 14.52 6.30 -15.61
CA ALA A 119 13.39 6.14 -14.72
C ALA A 119 13.69 6.61 -13.30
N PHE A 120 14.98 6.65 -12.91
CA PHE A 120 15.36 7.15 -11.60
C PHE A 120 15.17 8.67 -11.49
N CYS A 121 15.52 9.43 -12.52
CA CYS A 121 15.23 10.86 -12.61
C CYS A 121 13.71 11.11 -12.61
N GLY A 122 12.95 10.28 -13.33
CA GLY A 122 11.49 10.30 -13.27
C GLY A 122 10.93 10.06 -11.86
N LYS A 123 11.48 9.08 -11.14
CA LYS A 123 11.10 8.80 -9.75
C LYS A 123 11.35 10.01 -8.85
N PHE A 124 12.48 10.69 -8.97
CA PHE A 124 12.71 11.93 -8.23
C PHE A 124 11.66 13.00 -8.55
N SER A 125 11.41 13.27 -9.84
CA SER A 125 10.41 14.24 -10.29
C SER A 125 9.02 13.95 -9.71
N VAL A 126 8.53 12.72 -9.83
CA VAL A 126 7.21 12.30 -9.32
C VAL A 126 7.16 12.39 -7.80
N THR A 127 8.17 11.90 -7.09
CA THR A 127 8.17 11.94 -5.61
C THR A 127 8.27 13.36 -5.05
N ASP A 128 8.94 14.27 -5.75
CA ASP A 128 8.99 15.68 -5.38
C ASP A 128 7.60 16.31 -5.47
N VAL A 129 6.90 16.15 -6.60
CA VAL A 129 5.53 16.71 -6.73
C VAL A 129 4.54 16.04 -5.79
N PHE A 130 4.63 14.72 -5.57
CA PHE A 130 3.81 14.05 -4.56
C PHE A 130 4.03 14.63 -3.16
N SER A 131 5.28 14.97 -2.82
CA SER A 131 5.61 15.62 -1.55
C SER A 131 5.00 17.02 -1.46
N GLN A 132 5.10 17.81 -2.54
CA GLN A 132 4.48 19.14 -2.63
C GLN A 132 2.96 19.07 -2.41
N TYR A 133 2.30 18.05 -2.97
CA TYR A 133 0.84 17.87 -2.92
C TYR A 133 0.39 17.08 -1.69
N LYS A 134 1.32 16.65 -0.83
CA LYS A 134 1.08 15.82 0.36
C LYS A 134 0.38 14.50 0.04
N ILE A 135 0.68 13.92 -1.12
CA ILE A 135 0.23 12.59 -1.53
C ILE A 135 1.18 11.57 -0.90
N PRO A 136 0.74 10.71 0.05
CA PRO A 136 1.62 9.75 0.70
C PRO A 136 2.07 8.66 -0.27
N PHE A 137 3.36 8.33 -0.25
CA PHE A 137 3.94 7.27 -1.08
C PHE A 137 5.00 6.48 -0.32
N THR A 138 5.35 5.32 -0.86
CA THR A 138 6.34 4.39 -0.32
C THR A 138 7.49 4.22 -1.32
N VAL A 139 8.72 4.43 -0.84
CA VAL A 139 9.95 4.13 -1.57
C VAL A 139 10.69 3.04 -0.82
N MET A 140 11.10 2.00 -1.54
CA MET A 140 11.90 0.90 -1.01
C MET A 140 13.29 0.88 -1.64
N LYS A 141 14.20 0.14 -1.01
CA LYS A 141 15.52 -0.16 -1.56
C LYS A 141 15.47 -1.49 -2.32
N PRO A 142 16.21 -1.62 -3.44
CA PRO A 142 17.01 -0.56 -4.08
C PRO A 142 16.14 0.49 -4.77
N HIS A 143 16.67 1.71 -4.94
CA HIS A 143 15.89 2.85 -5.46
C HIS A 143 15.38 2.65 -6.89
N VAL A 144 16.08 1.84 -7.68
CA VAL A 144 15.65 1.26 -8.94
C VAL A 144 15.76 -0.25 -8.86
N VAL A 145 14.78 -0.98 -9.40
CA VAL A 145 14.70 -2.42 -9.29
C VAL A 145 13.88 -2.99 -10.43
N HIS A 146 14.36 -4.07 -11.06
CA HIS A 146 13.63 -4.75 -12.11
C HIS A 146 12.47 -5.55 -11.50
N PRO A 147 11.23 -5.50 -12.03
CA PRO A 147 10.09 -6.19 -11.38
C PRO A 147 10.26 -7.70 -11.25
N LEU A 148 11.00 -8.32 -12.17
CA LEU A 148 11.28 -9.76 -12.13
C LEU A 148 12.47 -10.16 -11.24
N SER A 149 13.06 -9.22 -10.47
CA SER A 149 14.19 -9.53 -9.60
C SER A 149 13.76 -10.05 -8.21
N PRO A 150 14.61 -10.83 -7.51
CA PRO A 150 14.33 -11.26 -6.14
C PRO A 150 14.11 -10.09 -5.17
N GLU A 151 14.83 -8.98 -5.35
CA GLU A 151 14.70 -7.78 -4.53
C GLU A 151 13.32 -7.14 -4.67
N PHE A 152 12.76 -7.10 -5.89
CA PHE A 152 11.39 -6.59 -6.05
C PHE A 152 10.35 -7.54 -5.46
N ALA A 153 10.57 -8.86 -5.51
CA ALA A 153 9.70 -9.82 -4.83
C ALA A 153 9.69 -9.62 -3.30
N GLU A 154 10.82 -9.20 -2.71
CA GLU A 154 10.86 -8.75 -1.31
C GLU A 154 10.11 -7.44 -1.10
N ASN A 155 10.34 -6.44 -1.96
CA ASN A 155 9.59 -5.17 -1.91
C ASN A 155 8.07 -5.37 -1.99
N LEU A 156 7.59 -6.29 -2.85
CA LEU A 156 6.17 -6.62 -2.94
C LEU A 156 5.62 -7.23 -1.64
N ARG A 157 6.37 -8.13 -1.00
CA ARG A 157 5.96 -8.74 0.29
C ARG A 157 5.87 -7.70 1.40
N ASP A 158 6.86 -6.81 1.47
CA ASP A 158 6.88 -5.73 2.45
C ASP A 158 5.77 -4.71 2.18
N PHE A 159 5.55 -4.35 0.92
CA PHE A 159 4.51 -3.41 0.54
C PHE A 159 3.12 -3.98 0.82
N ALA A 160 2.93 -5.29 0.59
CA ALA A 160 1.72 -6.00 0.99
C ALA A 160 1.48 -5.94 2.51
N ALA A 161 2.54 -6.04 3.33
CA ALA A 161 2.45 -5.88 4.78
C ALA A 161 2.07 -4.44 5.16
N VAL A 162 2.67 -3.43 4.52
CA VAL A 162 2.29 -2.01 4.69
C VAL A 162 0.82 -1.81 4.37
N CYS A 163 0.34 -2.31 3.23
CA CYS A 163 -1.06 -2.20 2.82
C CYS A 163 -2.00 -2.84 3.85
N ARG A 164 -1.66 -4.02 4.39
CA ARG A 164 -2.44 -4.68 5.45
C ARG A 164 -2.56 -3.80 6.69
N VAL A 165 -1.44 -3.26 7.16
CA VAL A 165 -1.42 -2.43 8.37
C VAL A 165 -2.22 -1.15 8.14
N VAL A 166 -1.93 -0.41 7.06
CA VAL A 166 -2.63 0.84 6.76
C VAL A 166 -4.13 0.61 6.61
N ASN A 167 -4.55 -0.40 5.84
CA ASN A 167 -5.98 -0.66 5.63
C ASN A 167 -6.68 -1.18 6.88
N GLY A 168 -6.03 -2.01 7.70
CA GLY A 168 -6.56 -2.49 8.97
C GLY A 168 -6.63 -1.42 10.08
N MET A 169 -5.73 -0.43 10.03
CA MET A 169 -5.64 0.64 11.03
C MET A 169 -6.51 1.86 10.71
N ARG A 170 -7.21 1.88 9.56
CA ARG A 170 -8.11 2.98 9.17
C ARG A 170 -9.33 3.10 10.07
N ARG A 171 -9.90 1.98 10.50
CA ARG A 171 -11.09 1.93 11.36
C ARG A 171 -11.04 0.71 12.25
N PHE A 172 -11.01 0.92 13.56
CA PHE A 172 -11.03 -0.17 14.55
C PHE A 172 -11.57 0.33 15.88
N ASN A 173 -11.94 -0.62 16.74
CA ASN A 173 -12.38 -0.36 18.11
C ASN A 173 -11.23 -0.63 19.08
N LEU A 174 -11.01 0.29 20.01
CA LEU A 174 -10.07 0.16 21.12
C LEU A 174 -10.87 0.00 22.42
N GLY A 175 -10.78 -1.19 23.03
CA GLY A 175 -11.35 -1.43 24.36
C GLY A 175 -10.42 -0.92 25.46
N CYS A 176 -10.85 0.10 26.19
CA CYS A 176 -10.16 0.62 27.37
C CYS A 176 -10.73 -0.02 28.63
N ILE A 177 -9.93 -0.83 29.33
CA ILE A 177 -10.39 -1.54 30.54
C ILE A 177 -9.89 -0.80 31.78
N GLY A 178 -10.83 -0.25 32.56
CA GLY A 178 -10.56 0.50 33.77
C GLY A 178 -10.00 1.90 33.53
N ALA A 179 -9.71 2.60 34.62
CA ALA A 179 -9.14 3.94 34.55
C ALA A 179 -7.64 3.90 34.22
N ARG A 180 -7.17 4.89 33.45
CA ARG A 180 -5.73 5.10 33.24
C ARG A 180 -4.98 5.33 34.56
N THR A 181 -3.72 4.93 34.61
CA THR A 181 -2.85 5.14 35.78
C THR A 181 -2.66 6.62 36.10
N THR A 182 -2.96 7.03 37.34
CA THR A 182 -2.91 8.46 37.74
C THR A 182 -1.52 9.07 37.63
N ALA A 183 -0.46 8.35 38.02
CA ALA A 183 0.92 8.84 38.01
C ALA A 183 1.50 8.96 36.60
N PHE A 184 1.04 8.16 35.64
CA PHE A 184 1.62 8.07 34.31
C PHE A 184 0.83 8.96 33.34
N LYS A 185 1.23 10.22 33.18
CA LYS A 185 0.46 11.21 32.39
C LYS A 185 0.60 11.04 30.87
N THR A 186 1.61 10.31 30.40
CA THR A 186 1.91 10.07 28.97
C THR A 186 0.89 9.18 28.28
N VAL A 187 0.02 8.48 29.02
CA VAL A 187 -1.06 7.65 28.46
C VAL A 187 -2.39 8.41 28.31
N ARG A 188 -2.37 9.74 28.43
CA ARG A 188 -3.56 10.56 28.12
C ARG A 188 -3.77 10.56 26.61
N PHE A 189 -5.02 10.46 26.18
CA PHE A 189 -5.45 10.52 24.79
C PHE A 189 -6.75 11.30 24.67
N ASP A 190 -7.07 11.73 23.45
CA ASP A 190 -8.30 12.44 23.11
C ASP A 190 -9.18 11.52 22.25
N GLU A 191 -10.23 10.97 22.87
CA GLU A 191 -11.18 10.06 22.23
C GLU A 191 -11.91 10.70 21.05
N VAL A 192 -12.19 12.01 21.11
CA VAL A 192 -12.86 12.72 20.01
C VAL A 192 -11.94 12.81 18.81
N THR A 193 -10.66 13.12 19.04
CA THR A 193 -9.65 13.10 17.98
C THR A 193 -9.45 11.70 17.42
N MET A 194 -9.39 10.66 18.27
CA MET A 194 -9.32 9.27 17.83
C MET A 194 -10.52 8.88 16.95
N GLN A 195 -11.74 9.24 17.34
CA GLN A 195 -12.95 8.95 16.57
C GLN A 195 -12.96 9.68 15.22
N ARG A 196 -12.47 10.93 15.15
CA ARG A 196 -12.30 11.66 13.87
C ARG A 196 -11.34 10.94 12.91
N HIS A 197 -10.39 10.17 13.45
CA HIS A 197 -9.47 9.33 12.68
C HIS A 197 -9.96 7.87 12.54
N GLY A 198 -11.23 7.59 12.84
CA GLY A 198 -11.84 6.27 12.67
C GLY A 198 -11.57 5.27 13.78
N ILE A 199 -10.96 5.71 14.89
CA ILE A 199 -10.64 4.86 16.04
C ILE A 199 -11.67 5.10 17.13
N ASN A 200 -12.61 4.18 17.30
CA ASN A 200 -13.61 4.26 18.35
C ASN A 200 -13.03 3.72 19.66
N VAL A 201 -13.24 4.44 20.77
CA VAL A 201 -12.79 4.00 22.10
C VAL A 201 -14.00 3.60 22.92
N GLU A 202 -14.03 2.35 23.35
CA GLU A 202 -15.07 1.81 24.23
C GLU A 202 -14.47 1.58 25.61
N SER A 203 -15.04 2.25 26.63
CA SER A 203 -14.60 2.10 28.00
C SER A 203 -15.38 0.99 28.71
N PHE A 204 -14.65 0.08 29.34
CA PHE A 204 -15.17 -1.01 30.16
C PHE A 204 -14.72 -0.83 31.59
N ASP A 205 -15.64 -0.97 32.54
CA ASP A 205 -15.28 -0.88 33.94
C ASP A 205 -14.44 -2.09 34.38
N LEU A 206 -13.42 -1.85 35.19
CA LEU A 206 -12.54 -2.94 35.65
C LEU A 206 -13.28 -3.95 36.54
N SER A 207 -14.28 -3.50 37.31
CA SER A 207 -15.09 -4.40 38.14
C SER A 207 -15.91 -5.37 37.29
N GLU A 208 -16.41 -4.93 36.12
CA GLU A 208 -17.13 -5.82 35.20
C GLU A 208 -16.22 -6.95 34.69
N LEU A 209 -14.96 -6.64 34.36
CA LEU A 209 -13.99 -7.67 34.01
C LEU A 209 -13.72 -8.63 35.18
N ILE A 210 -13.56 -8.10 36.40
CA ILE A 210 -13.31 -8.90 37.60
C ILE A 210 -14.46 -9.87 37.85
N GLU A 211 -15.71 -9.40 37.78
CA GLU A 211 -16.90 -10.24 37.97
C GLU A 211 -17.01 -11.30 36.86
N ARG A 212 -16.83 -10.93 35.59
CA ARG A 212 -16.80 -11.91 34.48
C ARG A 212 -15.76 -13.01 34.64
N VAL A 213 -14.62 -12.70 35.28
CA VAL A 213 -13.59 -13.70 35.60
C VAL A 213 -14.01 -14.57 36.79
N ARG A 214 -14.61 -14.00 37.84
CA ARG A 214 -15.09 -14.74 39.01
C ARG A 214 -16.22 -15.72 38.68
N ASP A 215 -17.08 -15.34 37.74
CA ASP A 215 -18.19 -16.17 37.27
C ASP A 215 -17.73 -17.38 36.45
N LYS A 216 -16.45 -17.43 36.06
CA LYS A 216 -15.88 -18.49 35.23
C LYS A 216 -15.45 -19.68 36.09
N ALA A 217 -15.99 -20.87 35.81
CA ALA A 217 -15.67 -22.07 36.57
C ALA A 217 -14.30 -22.65 36.21
N ASP A 218 -13.55 -23.10 37.22
CA ASP A 218 -12.20 -23.67 37.06
C ASP A 218 -12.18 -24.96 36.22
N ASP A 219 -13.29 -25.71 36.25
CA ASP A 219 -13.48 -26.97 35.53
C ASP A 219 -14.10 -26.79 34.14
N GLU A 220 -14.38 -25.55 33.74
CA GLU A 220 -14.90 -25.27 32.41
C GLU A 220 -13.86 -25.67 31.34
N ALA A 221 -14.30 -26.42 30.33
CA ALA A 221 -13.42 -26.99 29.31
C ALA A 221 -12.50 -25.95 28.64
N ALA A 222 -12.98 -24.72 28.41
CA ALA A 222 -12.18 -23.64 27.85
C ALA A 222 -11.05 -23.19 28.78
N VAL A 223 -11.25 -23.18 30.10
CA VAL A 223 -10.22 -22.84 31.11
C VAL A 223 -9.16 -23.92 31.15
N ILE A 224 -9.56 -25.19 31.27
CA ILE A 224 -8.65 -26.33 31.30
C ILE A 224 -7.79 -26.37 30.02
N SER A 225 -8.43 -26.23 28.85
CA SER A 225 -7.75 -26.23 27.56
C SER A 225 -6.74 -25.10 27.46
N LYS A 226 -7.13 -23.86 27.84
CA LYS A 226 -6.23 -22.72 27.79
C LYS A 226 -5.06 -22.86 28.76
N LYS A 227 -5.31 -23.36 29.97
CA LYS A 227 -4.27 -23.65 30.98
C LYS A 227 -3.27 -24.68 30.46
N ALA A 228 -3.74 -25.81 29.93
CA ALA A 228 -2.86 -26.85 29.38
C ALA A 228 -1.99 -26.31 28.23
N ALA A 229 -2.57 -25.50 27.35
CA ALA A 229 -1.83 -24.85 26.26
C ALA A 229 -0.74 -23.89 26.79
N LEU A 230 -1.06 -23.07 27.79
CA LEU A 230 -0.12 -22.12 28.40
C LEU A 230 1.02 -22.82 29.15
N ILE A 231 0.73 -23.91 29.87
CA ILE A 231 1.75 -24.71 30.56
C ILE A 231 2.73 -25.34 29.57
N LYS A 232 2.25 -25.79 28.40
CA LYS A 232 3.10 -26.38 27.36
C LYS A 232 3.94 -25.34 26.59
N TYR A 233 3.52 -24.08 26.61
CA TYR A 233 4.24 -22.98 25.96
C TYR A 233 5.45 -22.50 26.76
N ALA A 234 5.40 -22.64 28.09
CA ALA A 234 6.50 -22.36 29.01
C ALA A 234 7.55 -23.48 29.00
#